data_AF-A0A4U5M0I4-F1
#
_entry.id   AF-A0A4U5M0I4-F1
#
_cell.length_a   1.000
_cell.length_b   1.000
_cell.length_c   1.000
_cell.angle_alpha   90.00
_cell.angle_beta   90.00
_cell.angle_gamma   90.00
#
_symmetry.space_group_name_H-M   'P 1'
#
loop_
_entity.id
_entity.type
_entity.pdbx_description
1 polymer ?
#
loop_
_entity_poly.entity_id
_entity_poly.type
_entity_poly.pdbx_seq_one_letter_code
_entity_poly.pdbx_strand_id
1 'polypeptide(L)'
;MGRDITDALDRLLIEAQHCIKELTFLDQRQVQLVAVLLESDQKRLSEALRIVEDGKTGPDLYESNRKTVLKISHILAVNCKHFQDSVDAARLRSNVAHLKKKVHHV
;
A
#
# COMPACT_ATOMS: atom_id res chain seq x y z
N MET A 1 -6.07 -0.61 16.30
CA MET A 1 -4.89 -1.28 15.72
C MET A 1 -5.16 -1.82 14.33
N GLY A 2 -6.09 -2.76 14.12
CA GLY A 2 -6.40 -3.26 12.77
C GLY A 2 -6.99 -2.22 11.81
N ARG A 3 -7.97 -1.45 12.31
CA ARG A 3 -8.66 -0.39 11.53
C ARG A 3 -7.74 0.73 11.08
N ASP A 4 -6.76 1.10 11.89
CA ASP A 4 -5.85 2.22 11.58
C ASP A 4 -4.99 1.95 10.33
N ILE A 5 -4.59 0.68 10.13
CA ILE A 5 -3.80 0.26 8.96
C ILE A 5 -4.66 0.21 7.71
N THR A 6 -5.87 -0.35 7.80
CA THR A 6 -6.79 -0.43 6.65
C THR A 6 -7.24 0.96 6.21
N ASP A 7 -7.54 1.86 7.15
CA ASP A 7 -7.94 3.24 6.83
C ASP A 7 -6.78 4.04 6.22
N ALA A 8 -5.54 3.79 6.63
CA ALA A 8 -4.37 4.41 6.04
C ALA A 8 -4.13 3.94 4.59
N LEU A 9 -4.38 2.67 4.31
CA LEU A 9 -4.28 2.10 2.96
C LEU A 9 -5.37 2.63 2.04
N ASP A 10 -6.61 2.73 2.52
CA ASP A 10 -7.69 3.33 1.75
C ASP A 10 -7.36 4.78 1.36
N ARG A 11 -6.84 5.57 2.30
CA ARG A 11 -6.37 6.93 2.01
C ARG A 11 -5.25 6.95 0.97
N LEU A 12 -4.25 6.07 1.12
CA LEU A 12 -3.14 5.95 0.17
C LEU A 12 -3.62 5.62 -1.25
N LEU A 13 -4.55 4.66 -1.37
CA LEU A 13 -5.09 4.25 -2.67
C LEU A 13 -5.91 5.37 -3.32
N ILE A 14 -6.73 6.09 -2.54
CA ILE A 14 -7.48 7.26 -3.03
C ILE A 14 -6.53 8.35 -3.52
N GLU A 15 -5.53 8.73 -2.73
CA GLU A 15 -4.53 9.74 -3.12
C GLU A 15 -3.75 9.32 -4.37
N ALA A 16 -3.40 8.04 -4.48
CA ALA A 16 -2.70 7.52 -5.63
C ALA A 16 -3.56 7.53 -6.90
N GLN A 17 -4.87 7.29 -6.82
CA GLN A 17 -5.77 7.41 -7.98
C GLN A 17 -5.76 8.82 -8.58
N HIS A 18 -5.63 9.86 -7.76
CA HIS A 18 -5.46 11.23 -8.26
C HIS A 18 -4.13 11.40 -8.98
N CYS A 19 -3.03 10.90 -8.41
CA CYS A 19 -1.71 10.96 -9.03
C CYS A 19 -1.64 10.17 -10.35
N ILE A 20 -2.27 8.99 -10.41
CA ILE A 20 -2.27 8.13 -11.60
C ILE A 20 -2.88 8.85 -12.81
N LYS A 21 -3.95 9.63 -12.61
CA LYS A 21 -4.62 10.35 -13.72
C LYS A 21 -3.72 11.35 -14.44
N GLU A 22 -2.66 11.83 -13.79
CA GLU A 22 -1.70 12.78 -14.36
C GLU A 22 -0.58 12.09 -15.15
N LEU A 23 -0.44 10.77 -15.04
CA LEU A 23 0.60 9.99 -15.71
C LEU A 23 0.26 9.73 -17.19
N THR A 24 1.28 9.38 -17.98
CA THR A 24 1.07 8.83 -19.33
C THR A 24 0.34 7.49 -19.27
N PHE A 25 -0.39 7.13 -20.33
CA PHE A 25 -1.15 5.87 -20.38
C PHE A 25 -0.33 4.61 -20.03
N LEU A 26 0.93 4.56 -20.46
CA LEU A 26 1.81 3.42 -20.18
C LEU A 26 2.19 3.36 -18.71
N ASP A 27 2.53 4.50 -18.12
CA ASP A 27 2.86 4.63 -16.70
C ASP A 27 1.64 4.38 -15.80
N GLN A 28 0.44 4.81 -16.21
CA GLN A 28 -0.82 4.52 -15.52
C GLN A 28 -1.01 3.02 -15.34
N ARG A 29 -0.87 2.25 -16.44
CA ARG A 29 -1.05 0.80 -16.42
C ARG A 29 -0.05 0.11 -15.50
N GLN A 30 1.21 0.55 -15.47
CA GLN A 30 2.22 -0.03 -14.58
C GLN A 30 1.88 0.22 -13.11
N VAL A 31 1.52 1.46 -12.75
CA VAL A 31 1.17 1.79 -11.35
C VAL A 31 -0.11 1.08 -10.92
N GLN A 32 -1.12 0.95 -11.81
CA GLN A 32 -2.35 0.21 -11.52
C GLN A 32 -2.10 -1.26 -11.19
N LEU A 33 -1.16 -1.92 -11.86
CA LEU A 33 -0.81 -3.31 -11.56
C LEU A 33 -0.27 -3.47 -10.12
N VAL A 34 0.52 -2.50 -9.66
CA VAL A 34 1.05 -2.50 -8.28
C VAL A 34 -0.05 -2.12 -7.28
N ALA A 35 -1.00 -1.26 -7.64
CA ALA A 35 -2.16 -0.94 -6.80
C ALA A 35 -3.05 -2.18 -6.55
N VAL A 36 -3.29 -3.02 -7.57
CA VAL A 36 -4.07 -4.26 -7.42
C VAL A 36 -3.40 -5.22 -6.42
N LEU A 37 -2.07 -5.27 -6.37
CA LEU A 37 -1.34 -6.06 -5.38
C LEU A 37 -1.62 -5.57 -3.95
N LEU A 38 -1.58 -4.25 -3.74
CA LEU A 38 -1.86 -3.62 -2.45
C LEU A 38 -3.30 -3.86 -1.99
N GLU A 39 -4.27 -3.73 -2.89
CA GLU A 39 -5.68 -4.01 -2.59
C GLU A 39 -5.88 -5.47 -2.17
N SER A 40 -5.19 -6.41 -2.83
CA SER A 40 -5.21 -7.83 -2.47
C SER A 40 -4.64 -8.08 -1.07
N ASP A 41 -3.49 -7.50 -0.76
CA ASP A 41 -2.86 -7.66 0.55
C ASP A 41 -3.66 -6.98 1.68
N GLN A 42 -4.29 -5.83 1.40
CA GLN A 42 -5.21 -5.18 2.33
C GLN A 42 -6.42 -6.06 2.64
N LYS A 43 -7.03 -6.68 1.62
CA LYS A 43 -8.15 -7.61 1.82
C LYS A 43 -7.75 -8.80 2.69
N ARG A 44 -6.58 -9.38 2.43
CA ARG A 44 -6.02 -10.49 3.23
C ARG A 44 -5.78 -10.07 4.68
N LEU A 45 -5.29 -8.85 4.91
CA LEU A 45 -5.10 -8.31 6.26
C LEU A 45 -6.43 -8.14 6.99
N SER A 46 -7.44 -7.57 6.34
CA SER A 46 -8.78 -7.39 6.89
C SER A 46 -9.42 -8.73 7.28
N GLU A 47 -9.29 -9.75 6.43
CA GLU A 47 -9.77 -11.11 6.73
C GLU A 47 -9.04 -11.73 7.93
N ALA A 48 -7.71 -11.61 7.97
CA ALA A 48 -6.90 -12.13 9.08
C ALA A 48 -7.21 -11.43 10.41
N LEU A 49 -7.39 -10.11 10.39
CA LEU A 49 -7.80 -9.34 11.56
C LEU A 49 -9.18 -9.77 12.06
N ARG A 50 -10.16 -9.97 11.17
CA ARG A 50 -11.50 -10.44 11.54
C ARG A 50 -11.43 -11.79 12.25
N ILE A 51 -10.62 -12.73 11.76
CA ILE A 51 -10.44 -14.05 12.37
C ILE A 51 -9.86 -13.94 13.78
N VAL A 52 -8.92 -13.02 14.01
CA VAL A 52 -8.34 -12.76 15.35
C VAL A 52 -9.36 -12.09 16.28
N GLU A 53 -10.13 -11.12 15.77
CA GLU A 53 -11.13 -10.37 16.54
C GLU A 53 -12.36 -11.19 16.91
N ASP A 54 -12.75 -12.18 16.09
CA ASP A 54 -13.91 -13.04 16.33
C ASP A 54 -13.79 -13.87 17.62
N GLY A 55 -12.59 -13.98 18.22
CA GLY A 55 -12.37 -14.45 19.60
C GLY A 55 -12.78 -15.90 19.90
N LYS A 56 -13.35 -16.61 18.93
CA LYS A 56 -13.80 -18.02 19.03
C LYS A 56 -12.67 -19.04 18.83
N THR A 57 -11.42 -18.58 18.78
CA THR A 57 -10.26 -19.43 18.53
C THR A 57 -9.56 -19.82 19.84
N GLY A 58 -9.23 -21.10 19.97
CA GLY A 58 -8.43 -21.58 21.11
C GLY A 58 -7.03 -20.92 21.15
N PRO A 59 -6.32 -20.99 22.29
CA PRO A 59 -5.07 -20.24 22.52
C PRO A 59 -4.00 -20.45 21.44
N ASP A 60 -3.82 -21.69 20.97
CA ASP A 60 -2.83 -22.03 19.94
C ASP A 60 -3.20 -21.45 18.56
N LEU A 61 -4.49 -21.42 18.24
CA LEU A 61 -5.01 -20.85 17.00
C LEU A 61 -4.94 -19.32 17.03
N TYR A 62 -5.20 -18.71 18.20
CA TYR A 62 -5.07 -17.27 18.38
C TYR A 62 -3.65 -16.79 18.08
N GLU A 63 -2.63 -17.42 18.66
CA GLU A 63 -1.22 -17.05 18.40
C GLU A 63 -0.81 -17.30 16.95
N SER A 64 -1.28 -18.38 16.32
CA SER A 64 -1.05 -18.65 14.90
C SER A 64 -1.67 -17.57 14.00
N ASN A 65 -2.90 -17.15 14.29
CA ASN A 65 -3.59 -16.12 13.54
C ASN A 65 -2.94 -14.75 13.76
N ARG A 66 -2.51 -14.44 14.98
CA ARG A 66 -1.76 -13.22 15.29
C ARG A 66 -0.42 -13.16 14.55
N LYS A 67 0.32 -14.27 14.46
CA LYS A 67 1.53 -14.37 13.62
C LYS A 67 1.22 -14.15 12.14
N THR A 68 0.07 -14.63 11.67
CA THR A 68 -0.38 -14.44 10.28
C THR A 68 -0.66 -12.97 10.00
N VAL A 69 -1.37 -12.27 10.90
CA VAL A 69 -1.58 -10.82 10.81
C VAL A 69 -0.24 -10.09 10.71
N LEU A 70 0.71 -10.38 11.59
CA LEU A 70 2.04 -9.74 11.57
C LEU A 70 2.79 -9.97 10.25
N LYS A 71 2.74 -11.18 9.69
CA LYS A 71 3.36 -11.50 8.39
C LYS A 71 2.73 -10.70 7.25
N ILE A 72 1.40 -10.65 7.19
CA ILE A 72 0.67 -9.91 6.15
C ILE A 72 0.98 -8.41 6.29
N SER A 73 0.93 -7.85 7.50
CA SER A 73 1.26 -6.44 7.74
C SER A 73 2.69 -6.09 7.32
N HIS A 74 3.65 -6.97 7.56
CA HIS A 74 5.03 -6.75 7.12
C HIS A 74 5.15 -6.71 5.59
N ILE A 75 4.55 -7.69 4.91
CA ILE A 75 4.53 -7.73 3.43
C ILE A 75 3.87 -6.47 2.87
N LEU A 76 2.74 -6.07 3.46
CA LEU A 76 1.98 -4.90 3.06
C LEU A 76 2.78 -3.61 3.19
N ALA A 77 3.57 -3.45 4.27
CA ALA A 77 4.47 -2.31 4.44
C ALA A 77 5.56 -2.24 3.36
N VAL A 78 6.16 -3.39 3.01
CA VAL A 78 7.14 -3.48 1.91
C VAL A 78 6.49 -3.10 0.57
N ASN A 79 5.28 -3.62 0.32
CA ASN A 79 4.55 -3.35 -0.92
C ASN A 79 4.08 -1.89 -1.01
N CYS A 80 3.75 -1.25 0.11
CA CYS A 80 3.44 0.19 0.13
C CYS A 80 4.65 1.01 -0.28
N LYS A 81 5.84 0.66 0.20
CA LYS A 81 7.08 1.32 -0.21
C LYS A 81 7.35 1.11 -1.70
N HIS A 82 7.22 -0.12 -2.19
CA HIS A 82 7.41 -0.43 -3.60
C HIS A 82 6.41 0.31 -4.51
N PHE A 83 5.16 0.43 -4.07
CA PHE A 83 4.14 1.21 -4.77
C PHE A 83 4.50 2.69 -4.83
N GLN A 84 4.91 3.27 -3.71
CA GLN A 84 5.37 4.67 -3.68
C GLN A 84 6.53 4.89 -4.65
N ASP A 85 7.54 4.01 -4.65
CA ASP A 85 8.68 4.11 -5.56
C ASP A 85 8.26 3.98 -7.03
N SER A 86 7.26 3.14 -7.31
CA SER A 86 6.68 2.98 -8.65
C SER A 86 5.94 4.23 -9.11
N VAL A 87 5.15 4.85 -8.23
CA VAL A 87 4.47 6.14 -8.49
C VAL A 87 5.48 7.24 -8.74
N ASP A 88 6.50 7.38 -7.90
CA ASP A 88 7.51 8.43 -8.05
C ASP A 88 8.32 8.27 -9.35
N ALA A 89 8.71 7.04 -9.68
CA ALA A 89 9.38 6.74 -10.94
C ALA A 89 8.49 7.04 -12.15
N ALA A 90 7.21 6.71 -12.09
CA ALA A 90 6.24 7.02 -13.13
C ALA A 90 6.04 8.54 -13.30
N ARG A 91 5.95 9.29 -12.20
CA ARG A 91 5.84 10.76 -12.23
C ARG A 91 7.06 11.42 -12.89
N LEU A 92 8.26 10.89 -12.64
CA LEU A 92 9.48 11.34 -13.30
C LEU A 92 9.45 11.08 -14.81
N ARG A 93 9.08 9.87 -15.23
CA ARG A 93 8.99 9.51 -16.66
C ARG A 93 7.90 10.28 -17.41
N SER A 94 6.78 10.54 -16.74
CA SER A 94 5.67 11.33 -17.26
C SER A 94 5.90 12.85 -17.19
N ASN A 95 7.05 13.31 -16.65
CA ASN A 95 7.40 14.73 -16.48
C ASN A 95 6.37 15.55 -15.67
N VAL A 96 5.70 14.90 -14.71
CA VAL A 96 4.74 15.53 -13.76
C VAL A 96 5.28 15.58 -12.33
N ALA A 97 6.53 15.15 -12.12
CA ALA A 97 7.22 15.29 -10.86
C ALA A 97 7.67 16.74 -10.63
N HIS A 98 7.15 17.40 -9.58
CA HIS A 98 7.62 18.71 -9.15
C HIS A 98 8.90 18.57 -8.31
N LEU A 99 10.03 18.41 -9.00
CA LEU A 99 11.34 18.39 -8.36
C LEU A 99 11.66 19.79 -7.80
N LYS A 100 11.90 19.90 -6.48
CA LYS A 100 12.50 21.11 -5.92
C LYS A 100 13.86 21.31 -6.62
N LYS A 101 14.02 22.39 -7.38
CA LYS A 101 15.32 22.77 -7.95
C LYS A 101 16.33 22.82 -6.78
N LYS A 102 17.43 22.08 -6.89
CA LYS A 102 18.58 22.28 -6.00
C LYS A 102 19.05 23.71 -6.22
N VAL A 103 18.78 24.61 -5.29
CA VAL A 103 19.41 25.93 -5.24
C VAL A 103 20.89 25.65 -4.99
N HIS A 104 21.70 25.68 -6.05
CA HIS A 104 23.14 25.82 -5.88
C HIS A 104 23.34 27.24 -5.38
N HIS A 105 23.60 27.38 -4.08
CA HIS A 105 24.25 28.59 -3.59
C HIS A 105 25.64 28.60 -4.20
N VAL A 106 25.80 29.42 -5.24
CA VAL A 106 27.10 29.84 -5.78
C VAL A 106 27.65 30.93 -4.87
#